data_AF-K7FMJ0-F1
#
_entry.id   AF-K7FMJ0-F1
#
_cell.length_a   1.000
_cell.length_b   1.000
_cell.length_c   1.000
_cell.angle_alpha   90.00
_cell.angle_beta   90.00
_cell.angle_gamma   90.00
#
_symmetry.space_group_name_H-M   'P 1'
#
loop_
_entity.id
_entity.type
_entity.pdbx_description
1 polymer ?
#
loop_
_entity_poly.entity_id
_entity_poly.type
_entity_poly.pdbx_seq_one_letter_code
_entity_poly.pdbx_strand_id
1 'polypeptide(L)' 'MKGAIYTPYKIGDPCSDCPDACDNGLCTNPCLYEDTYSLCPQLKEQYTCNNRFVLKYCVASCQCTTKIQ' A
#
# COMPACT_ATOMS: atom_id res chain seq x y z
N MET A 1 16.60 -1.40 22.89
CA MET A 1 15.41 -1.17 22.05
C MET A 1 15.86 -0.46 20.79
N LYS A 2 15.86 -1.12 19.62
CA LYS A 2 16.11 -0.41 18.36
C LYS A 2 14.83 0.35 18.02
N GLY A 3 14.84 1.68 18.12
CA GLY A 3 13.75 2.50 17.62
C GLY A 3 13.60 2.27 16.13
N ALA A 4 12.37 2.03 15.67
CA ALA A 4 12.10 1.94 14.23
C ALA A 4 12.46 3.28 13.59
N ILE A 5 13.36 3.25 12.60
CA ILE A 5 13.65 4.43 11.78
C ILE A 5 12.41 4.66 10.91
N TYR A 6 11.73 5.79 11.10
CA TYR A 6 10.66 6.19 10.21
C TYR A 6 11.26 6.51 8.84
N THR A 7 10.90 5.71 7.84
CA THR A 7 11.28 5.93 6.45
C THR A 7 10.04 6.44 5.73
N PRO A 8 10.02 7.71 5.27
CA PRO A 8 8.84 8.27 4.61
C PRO A 8 8.58 7.63 3.24
N TYR A 9 9.59 7.00 2.66
CA TYR A 9 9.51 6.28 1.39
C TYR A 9 10.29 4.98 1.47
N LYS A 10 9.84 4.00 0.71
CA LYS A 10 10.52 2.71 0.55
C LYS A 10 11.84 2.92 -0.19
N ILE A 11 12.89 2.25 0.27
CA ILE A 11 14.20 2.24 -0.39
C ILE A 11 14.12 1.38 -1.65
N GLY A 12 14.60 1.89 -2.78
CA GLY A 12 14.66 1.16 -4.04
C GLY A 12 15.04 2.07 -5.20
N ASP A 13 15.14 1.47 -6.39
CA ASP A 13 15.33 2.22 -7.64
C ASP A 13 14.07 3.06 -7.95
N PRO A 14 14.22 4.22 -8.61
CA PRO A 14 13.10 5.05 -9.01
C PRO A 14 12.05 4.23 -9.77
N CYS A 15 10.78 4.41 -9.39
CA CYS A 15 9.63 3.74 -9.99
C CYS A 15 9.62 2.20 -9.97
N SER A 16 10.44 1.54 -9.15
CA SER A 16 10.45 0.06 -9.04
C SER A 16 9.09 -0.55 -8.66
N ASP A 17 8.26 0.18 -7.91
CA ASP A 17 6.89 -0.23 -7.54
C ASP A 17 5.81 0.19 -8.57
N CYS A 18 6.16 0.99 -9.58
CA CYS A 18 5.22 1.57 -10.56
C CYS A 18 5.81 1.64 -11.99
N PRO A 19 6.32 0.54 -12.57
CA PRO A 19 7.05 0.56 -13.84
C PRO A 19 6.22 1.12 -15.01
N ASP A 20 4.90 0.87 -15.00
CA ASP A 20 3.98 1.31 -16.06
C ASP A 20 3.37 2.70 -15.82
N ALA A 21 3.71 3.37 -14.72
CA ALA A 21 3.12 4.64 -14.30
C ALA A 21 4.17 5.61 -13.74
N CYS A 22 5.30 5.72 -14.45
CA CYS A 22 6.43 6.56 -14.04
C CYS A 22 6.55 7.83 -14.89
N ASP A 23 6.65 8.98 -14.23
CA ASP A 23 7.00 10.26 -14.85
C ASP A 23 8.23 10.83 -14.15
N ASN A 24 9.38 10.83 -14.83
CA ASN A 24 10.64 11.40 -14.32
C ASN A 24 11.03 10.92 -12.90
N GLY A 25 10.82 9.64 -12.60
CA GLY A 25 11.14 9.04 -11.29
C GLY A 25 10.02 9.16 -10.24
N LEU A 26 8.87 9.74 -10.59
CA LEU A 26 7.69 9.85 -9.75
C LEU A 26 6.59 8.90 -10.23
N CYS A 27 6.01 8.15 -9.30
CA CYS A 27 4.83 7.35 -9.58
C CYS A 27 3.60 8.25 -9.79
N THR A 28 2.79 7.95 -10.81
CA THR A 28 1.59 8.71 -11.22
C THR A 28 0.29 7.94 -11.04
N ASN A 29 0.35 6.81 -10.33
CA ASN A 29 -0.74 5.88 -10.06
C ASN A 29 -1.12 5.85 -8.56
N PRO A 30 -1.55 6.96 -7.94
CA PRO A 30 -1.95 6.94 -6.53
C PRO A 30 -3.21 6.09 -6.33
N CYS A 31 -3.27 5.41 -5.19
CA CYS A 31 -4.47 4.78 -4.70
C CYS A 31 -5.46 5.87 -4.25
N LEU A 32 -6.73 5.74 -4.64
CA LEU A 32 -7.78 6.69 -4.26
C LEU A 32 -8.57 6.24 -3.03
N TYR A 33 -8.21 5.08 -2.48
CA TYR A 33 -8.77 4.55 -1.26
C TYR A 33 -7.72 4.63 -0.17
N GLU A 34 -8.19 4.67 1.07
CA GLU A 34 -7.32 4.59 2.23
C GLU A 34 -7.70 3.39 3.08
N ASP A 35 -6.70 2.87 3.79
CA ASP A 35 -6.91 1.89 4.84
C ASP A 35 -7.20 2.61 6.15
N THR A 36 -8.22 2.14 6.86
CA THR A 36 -8.57 2.69 8.18
C THR A 36 -7.52 2.33 9.24
N TYR A 37 -6.82 1.20 9.06
CA TYR A 37 -5.85 0.69 10.02
C TYR A 37 -4.49 0.47 9.35
N SER A 38 -3.41 0.83 10.05
CA SER A 38 -2.04 0.57 9.59
C SER A 38 -1.69 -0.92 9.51
N LEU A 39 -2.42 -1.78 10.21
CA LEU A 39 -2.27 -3.25 10.15
C LEU A 39 -2.99 -3.88 8.93
N CYS A 40 -3.65 -3.11 8.08
CA CYS A 40 -4.40 -3.65 6.94
C CYS A 40 -3.62 -4.60 6.02
N PRO A 41 -2.31 -4.40 5.74
CA PRO A 41 -1.53 -5.39 5.00
C PRO A 41 -1.53 -6.77 5.66
N GLN A 42 -1.38 -6.83 6.98
CA GLN A 42 -1.36 -8.08 7.75
C GLN A 42 -2.76 -8.69 7.86
N LEU A 43 -3.80 -7.86 8.02
CA LEU A 43 -5.18 -8.31 8.06
C LEU A 43 -5.62 -8.92 6.73
N LYS A 44 -5.19 -8.35 5.60
CA LYS A 44 -5.42 -8.90 4.26
C LYS A 44 -4.75 -10.25 4.09
N GLU A 45 -3.50 -10.41 4.53
CA GLU A 45 -2.80 -11.70 4.47
C GLU A 45 -3.50 -12.78 5.32
N GLN A 46 -3.96 -12.42 6.52
CA GLN A 46 -4.57 -13.39 7.44
C GLN A 46 -6.01 -13.77 7.08
N TYR A 47 -6.84 -12.80 6.67
CA TYR A 47 -8.28 -12.99 6.51
C TYR A 47 -8.78 -12.84 5.08
N THR A 48 -7.92 -12.39 4.15
CA THR A 48 -8.25 -12.09 2.75
C THR A 48 -9.29 -10.98 2.58
N CYS A 49 -9.45 -10.49 1.36
CA CYS A 49 -10.46 -9.48 1.03
C CYS A 49 -11.90 -10.02 0.97
N ASN A 50 -12.11 -11.34 1.10
CA ASN A 50 -13.45 -11.93 1.22
C ASN A 50 -14.04 -11.73 2.62
N ASN A 51 -13.20 -11.43 3.62
CA ASN A 51 -13.66 -11.09 4.95
C ASN A 51 -14.31 -9.70 4.96
N ARG A 52 -15.57 -9.60 5.43
CA ARG A 52 -16.34 -8.35 5.44
C ARG A 52 -15.67 -7.22 6.22
N PHE A 53 -14.95 -7.53 7.29
CA PHE A 53 -14.21 -6.54 8.08
C PHE A 53 -13.06 -5.98 7.25
N VAL A 54 -12.24 -6.85 6.66
CA VAL A 54 -11.11 -6.43 5.81
C VAL A 54 -11.59 -5.65 4.60
N LEU A 55 -12.64 -6.11 3.93
CA LEU A 55 -13.20 -5.42 2.76
C LEU A 55 -13.68 -3.99 3.09
N LYS A 56 -14.20 -3.77 4.30
CA LYS A 56 -14.75 -2.48 4.73
C LYS A 56 -13.68 -1.52 5.23
N TYR A 57 -12.70 -2.01 5.99
CA TYR A 57 -11.73 -1.16 6.68
C TYR A 57 -10.34 -1.14 6.04
N CYS A 58 -10.05 -2.08 5.14
CA CYS A 58 -8.78 -2.22 4.44
C CYS A 58 -9.00 -2.12 2.93
N VAL A 59 -9.77 -1.12 2.52
CA VAL A 59 -10.25 -0.95 1.14
C VAL A 59 -9.08 -0.80 0.18
N ALA A 60 -8.09 0.01 0.57
CA ALA A 60 -6.93 0.30 -0.25
C ALA A 60 -6.04 -0.94 -0.39
N SER A 61 -5.73 -1.62 0.73
CA SER A 61 -5.03 -2.91 0.71
C SER A 61 -5.72 -3.92 -0.22
N CYS A 62 -7.05 -3.92 -0.31
CA CYS A 62 -7.81 -4.86 -1.14
C CYS A 62 -7.94 -4.46 -2.61
N GLN A 63 -8.08 -3.16 -2.91
CA GLN A 63 -8.42 -2.69 -4.26
C GLN A 63 -7.24 -2.07 -5.02
N CYS A 64 -6.18 -1.66 -4.32
CA CYS A 64 -5.05 -0.94 -4.91
C CYS A 64 -3.83 -1.84 -5.12
N THR A 65 -4.00 -2.95 -5.84
CA THR A 65 -2.91 -3.92 -6.08
C THR A 65 -1.80 -3.40 -7.00
N THR A 66 -2.07 -2.38 -7.81
CA THR A 66 -1.12 -1.78 -8.77
C THR A 66 -0.98 -0.28 -8.58
N LYS A 67 -1.39 0.26 -7.43
CA LYS A 67 -1.41 1.69 -7.13
C LYS A 67 -0.58 1.97 -5.86
N ILE A 68 0.00 3.15 -5.78
CA ILE A 68 0.82 3.56 -4.62
C ILE A 68 -0.10 4.02 -3.48
N GLN A 69 0.11 3.50 -2.27
CA GLN A 69 -0.54 3.92 -1.02
C GLN A 69 0.41 4.74 -0.16
#